data_AF-A0AAD6UKN7-F1
#
_entry.id   AF-A0AAD6UKN7-F1
#
_cell.length_a   1.000
_cell.length_b   1.000
_cell.length_c   1.000
_cell.angle_alpha   90.00
_cell.angle_beta   90.00
_cell.angle_gamma   90.00
#
_symmetry.space_group_name_H-M   'P 1'
#
loop_
_entity.id
_entity.type
_entity.pdbx_description
1 polymer ?
#
loop_
_entity_poly.entity_id
_entity_poly.type
_entity_poly.pdbx_seq_one_letter_code
_entity_poly.pdbx_strand_id
1 'polypeptide(L)'
;ALHNSGESFPEPACHPGTRTKIMNDLMDWSTDPNAKPVLWLYGTAGVGNSAIAQEFASTCSTQSCLGASFFFRRGHPKCGTWDGLINTIAYQLAVVIPEFALPLQQIINSNRLIANHSI
;
A
#
# COMPACT_ATOMS: atom_id res chain seq x y z
N ALA A 1 -5.82 5.86 -0.45
CA ALA A 1 -7.02 4.99 -0.39
C ALA A 1 -6.56 3.55 -0.19
N LEU A 2 -7.30 2.74 0.59
CA LEU A 2 -7.13 1.28 0.64
C LEU A 2 -7.22 0.74 -0.79
N HIS A 3 -6.45 -0.30 -1.12
CA HIS A 3 -6.62 -1.00 -2.40
C HIS A 3 -8.07 -1.47 -2.62
N ASN A 4 -8.82 -1.71 -1.52
CA ASN A 4 -10.22 -2.14 -1.53
C ASN A 4 -11.27 -1.01 -1.43
N SER A 5 -10.95 0.25 -1.76
CA SER A 5 -11.99 1.27 -1.93
C SER A 5 -12.72 1.01 -3.26
N GLY A 6 -13.97 0.54 -3.22
CA GLY A 6 -14.78 -0.01 -4.33
C GLY A 6 -15.13 0.93 -5.50
N GLU A 7 -14.18 1.70 -6.01
CA GLU A 7 -14.24 2.35 -7.32
C GLU A 7 -13.31 1.59 -8.27
N SER A 8 -13.69 0.36 -8.60
CA SER A 8 -13.03 -0.43 -9.64
C SER A 8 -13.49 0.10 -10.99
N PHE A 9 -12.74 1.06 -11.54
CA PHE A 9 -12.81 1.36 -12.98
C PHE A 9 -12.47 0.07 -13.74
N PRO A 10 -13.15 -0.25 -14.85
CA PRO A 10 -12.85 -1.46 -15.61
C PRO A 10 -11.37 -1.43 -16.00
N GLU A 11 -10.61 -2.42 -15.54
CA GLU A 11 -9.19 -2.53 -15.82
C GLU A 11 -8.99 -2.50 -17.34
N PRO A 12 -8.16 -1.59 -17.88
CA PRO A 12 -7.73 -1.68 -19.27
C PRO A 12 -6.95 -2.99 -19.40
N ALA A 13 -7.59 -4.03 -19.93
CA ALA A 13 -7.00 -5.32 -20.17
C ALA A 13 -5.79 -5.14 -21.10
N CYS A 14 -4.59 -5.17 -20.52
CA CYS A 14 -3.34 -4.97 -21.24
C CYS A 14 -3.01 -6.18 -22.10
N HIS A 15 -2.18 -5.98 -23.13
CA HIS A 15 -1.72 -7.06 -23.99
C HIS A 15 -1.10 -8.20 -23.15
N PRO A 16 -1.53 -9.46 -23.35
CA PRO A 16 -1.05 -10.60 -22.59
C PRO A 16 0.49 -10.67 -22.59
N GLY A 17 1.10 -10.79 -21.41
CA GLY A 17 2.54 -11.02 -21.25
C GLY A 17 3.42 -9.79 -21.00
N THR A 18 2.95 -8.56 -21.24
CA THR A 18 3.80 -7.35 -20.99
C THR A 18 3.88 -6.97 -19.52
N ARG A 19 2.84 -7.24 -18.72
CA ARG A 19 2.85 -7.00 -17.27
C ARG A 19 3.34 -8.19 -16.45
N THR A 20 3.29 -9.40 -16.99
CA THR A 20 3.68 -10.61 -16.26
C THR A 20 5.14 -10.58 -15.82
N LYS A 21 6.05 -10.10 -16.69
CA LYS A 21 7.46 -10.01 -16.34
C LYS A 21 7.72 -9.07 -15.16
N ILE A 22 7.20 -7.84 -15.22
CA ILE A 22 7.40 -6.86 -14.13
C ILE A 22 6.74 -7.32 -12.83
N MET A 23 5.57 -7.98 -12.90
CA MET A 23 4.93 -8.53 -11.71
C MET A 23 5.76 -9.65 -11.06
N ASN A 24 6.38 -10.52 -11.87
CA ASN A 24 7.31 -11.54 -11.36
C ASN A 24 8.54 -10.89 -10.74
N ASP A 25 9.16 -9.90 -11.41
CA ASP A 25 10.32 -9.19 -10.88
C ASP A 25 10.01 -8.51 -9.52
N LEU A 26 8.80 -7.95 -9.36
CA LEU A 26 8.33 -7.36 -8.10
C LEU A 26 8.10 -8.41 -7.01
N MET A 27 7.53 -9.57 -7.36
CA MET A 27 7.32 -10.68 -6.42
C MET A 27 8.66 -11.27 -5.94
N ASP A 28 9.60 -11.50 -6.85
CA ASP A 28 10.94 -11.98 -6.54
C ASP A 28 11.66 -10.98 -5.61
N TRP A 29 11.59 -9.69 -5.92
CA TRP A 29 12.11 -8.63 -5.05
C TRP A 29 11.48 -8.65 -3.64
N SER A 30 10.17 -8.84 -3.54
CA SER A 30 9.46 -8.79 -2.25
C SER A 30 9.71 -9.99 -1.34
N THR A 31 10.16 -11.10 -1.91
CA THR A 31 10.38 -12.36 -1.19
C THR A 31 11.87 -12.66 -0.96
N ASP A 32 12.78 -11.93 -1.62
CA ASP A 32 14.22 -12.07 -1.41
C ASP A 32 14.66 -11.36 -0.11
N PRO A 33 15.16 -12.10 0.91
CA PRO A 33 15.63 -11.51 2.16
C PRO A 33 16.88 -10.63 1.99
N ASN A 34 17.59 -10.73 0.86
CA ASN A 34 18.78 -9.93 0.55
C ASN A 34 18.47 -8.71 -0.32
N ALA A 35 17.23 -8.56 -0.80
CA ALA A 35 16.84 -7.44 -1.63
C ALA A 35 16.91 -6.12 -0.86
N LYS A 36 17.01 -5.01 -1.60
CA LYS A 36 16.93 -3.68 -1.01
C LYS A 36 15.50 -3.46 -0.46
N PRO A 37 15.34 -2.83 0.71
CA PRO A 37 14.02 -2.63 1.33
C PRO A 37 13.12 -1.65 0.57
N VAL A 38 13.65 -0.94 -0.42
CA VAL A 38 12.91 0.01 -1.25
C VAL A 38 13.20 -0.30 -2.71
N LEU A 39 12.13 -0.48 -3.48
CA LEU A 39 12.16 -0.58 -4.94
C LEU A 39 11.47 0.64 -5.55
N TRP A 40 12.12 1.21 -6.57
CA TRP A 40 11.56 2.32 -7.33
C TRP A 40 11.08 1.83 -8.70
N LEU A 41 9.77 1.78 -8.89
CA LEU A 41 9.14 1.55 -10.18
C LEU A 41 9.06 2.87 -10.97
N TYR A 42 9.76 2.96 -12.10
CA TYR A 42 9.79 4.15 -12.96
C TYR A 42 9.50 3.78 -14.41
N GLY A 43 9.04 4.76 -15.19
CA GLY A 43 8.66 4.60 -16.59
C GLY A 43 8.14 5.92 -17.14
N THR A 44 7.90 5.99 -18.45
CA THR A 44 7.33 7.19 -19.09
C THR A 44 5.93 7.49 -18.54
N ALA A 45 5.56 8.76 -18.47
CA ALA A 45 4.24 9.14 -18.00
C ALA A 45 3.15 8.48 -18.88
N GLY A 46 2.12 7.93 -18.24
CA GLY A 46 0.99 7.29 -18.93
C GLY A 46 1.14 5.78 -19.19
N VAL A 47 2.28 5.15 -18.92
CA VAL A 47 2.46 3.69 -19.11
C VAL A 47 1.82 2.82 -18.01
N GLY A 48 1.21 3.45 -17.01
CA GLY A 48 0.46 2.74 -15.99
C GLY A 48 1.28 2.23 -14.81
N ASN A 49 2.40 2.88 -14.45
CA ASN A 49 3.16 2.52 -13.24
C ASN A 49 2.28 2.45 -11.97
N SER A 50 1.34 3.40 -11.82
CA SER A 50 0.39 3.37 -10.70
C SER A 50 -0.57 2.18 -10.78
N ALA A 51 -0.94 1.74 -11.99
CA ALA A 51 -1.76 0.56 -12.18
C ALA A 51 -0.97 -0.71 -11.83
N ILE A 52 0.30 -0.81 -12.22
CA ILE A 52 1.19 -1.92 -11.84
C ILE A 52 1.35 -1.97 -10.31
N ALA A 53 1.56 -0.83 -9.64
CA ALA A 53 1.68 -0.80 -8.19
C ALA A 53 0.37 -1.21 -7.46
N GLN A 54 -0.79 -0.88 -8.04
CA GLN A 54 -2.10 -1.32 -7.52
C GLN A 54 -2.30 -2.82 -7.73
N GLU A 55 -2.02 -3.31 -8.93
CA GLU A 55 -2.08 -4.74 -9.28
C GLU A 55 -1.16 -5.55 -8.35
N PHE A 56 0.08 -5.10 -8.14
CA PHE A 56 1.02 -5.71 -7.21
C PHE A 56 0.51 -5.75 -5.77
N ALA A 57 -0.01 -4.64 -5.25
CA ALA A 57 -0.62 -4.62 -3.92
C ALA A 57 -1.83 -5.58 -3.82
N SER A 58 -2.66 -5.68 -4.87
CA SER A 58 -3.76 -6.65 -4.97
C SER A 58 -3.25 -8.09 -4.86
N THR A 59 -2.20 -8.42 -5.63
CA THR A 59 -1.58 -9.75 -5.63
C THR A 59 -1.02 -10.07 -4.25
N CYS A 60 -0.26 -9.17 -3.63
CA CYS A 60 0.27 -9.37 -2.28
C CYS A 60 -0.83 -9.52 -1.22
N SER A 61 -1.93 -8.77 -1.35
CA SER A 61 -3.09 -8.90 -0.46
C SER A 61 -3.73 -10.28 -0.59
N THR A 62 -3.88 -10.77 -1.82
CA THR A 62 -4.47 -12.09 -2.12
C THR A 62 -3.59 -13.23 -1.61
N GLN A 63 -2.26 -13.05 -1.64
CA GLN A 63 -1.29 -14.01 -1.13
C GLN A 63 -0.99 -13.84 0.38
N SER A 64 -1.71 -12.95 1.07
CA SER A 64 -1.51 -12.66 2.50
C SER A 64 -0.08 -12.23 2.87
N CYS A 65 0.65 -11.61 1.93
CA CYS A 65 2.00 -11.07 2.16
C CYS A 65 2.05 -9.53 2.16
N LEU A 66 0.90 -8.85 2.00
CA LEU A 66 0.81 -7.40 2.10
C LEU A 66 0.65 -6.96 3.57
N GLY A 67 1.67 -6.31 4.11
CA GLY A 67 1.57 -5.70 5.45
C GLY A 67 0.69 -4.44 5.47
N ALA A 68 0.89 -3.54 4.49
CA ALA A 68 0.14 -2.29 4.36
C ALA A 68 0.28 -1.71 2.95
N SER A 69 -0.67 -0.87 2.53
CA SER A 69 -0.62 -0.12 1.27
C SER A 69 -1.27 1.25 1.39
N PHE A 70 -0.69 2.22 0.69
CA PHE A 70 -1.25 3.57 0.58
C PHE A 70 -1.01 4.18 -0.79
N PHE A 71 -2.09 4.62 -1.43
CA PHE A 71 -2.04 5.33 -2.70
C PHE A 71 -2.44 6.79 -2.50
N PHE A 72 -1.52 7.70 -2.83
CA PHE A 72 -1.77 9.14 -2.85
C PHE A 72 -2.80 9.49 -3.93
N ARG A 73 -3.83 10.22 -3.53
CA ARG A 73 -4.84 10.78 -4.45
C ARG A 73 -4.95 12.28 -4.22
N ARG A 74 -4.61 13.07 -5.25
CA ARG A 74 -4.73 14.54 -5.18
C ARG A 74 -6.19 14.94 -5.01
N GLY A 75 -6.46 15.92 -4.16
CA GLY A 75 -7.81 16.42 -3.88
C GLY A 75 -8.63 15.59 -2.89
N HIS A 76 -8.13 14.44 -2.42
CA HIS A 76 -8.82 13.65 -1.40
C HIS A 76 -8.33 14.02 0.01
N PRO A 77 -9.21 14.49 0.92
CA PRO A 77 -8.82 15.11 2.19
C PRO A 77 -8.00 14.20 3.11
N LYS A 78 -8.28 12.89 3.10
CA LYS A 78 -7.52 11.88 3.88
C LYS A 78 -6.41 11.16 3.10
N CYS A 79 -6.35 11.28 1.77
CA CYS A 79 -5.42 10.49 0.93
C CYS A 79 -4.36 11.34 0.23
N GLY A 80 -4.28 12.63 0.57
CA GLY A 80 -3.27 13.56 0.08
C GLY A 80 -2.32 14.09 1.16
N THR A 81 -2.49 13.67 2.42
CA THR A 81 -1.74 14.20 3.57
C THR A 81 -0.78 13.16 4.15
N TRP A 82 0.28 13.64 4.80
CA TRP A 82 1.22 12.81 5.53
C TRP A 82 0.56 12.08 6.70
N ASP A 83 -0.30 12.77 7.45
CA ASP A 83 -1.08 12.15 8.52
C ASP A 83 -1.94 11.00 7.99
N GLY A 84 -2.57 11.19 6.83
CA GLY A 84 -3.35 10.15 6.17
C GLY A 84 -2.53 8.91 5.84
N LEU A 85 -1.29 9.08 5.35
CA LEU A 85 -0.36 7.98 5.11
C LEU A 85 -0.04 7.25 6.41
N ILE A 86 0.48 7.95 7.42
CA ILE A 86 0.97 7.34 8.66
C ILE A 86 -0.17 6.61 9.38
N ASN A 87 -1.33 7.26 9.51
CA ASN A 87 -2.49 6.69 10.17
C ASN A 87 -3.01 5.44 9.46
N THR A 88 -3.07 5.47 8.13
CA THR A 88 -3.53 4.32 7.33
C THR A 88 -2.59 3.14 7.47
N ILE A 89 -1.27 3.37 7.36
CA ILE A 89 -0.27 2.31 7.49
C ILE A 89 -0.28 1.72 8.91
N ALA A 90 -0.30 2.56 9.95
CA ALA A 90 -0.33 2.09 11.34
C ALA A 90 -1.58 1.24 11.63
N TYR A 91 -2.75 1.69 11.17
CA TYR A 91 -4.00 0.94 11.31
C TYR A 91 -3.94 -0.41 10.57
N GLN A 92 -3.49 -0.43 9.31
CA GLN A 92 -3.38 -1.65 8.52
C GLN A 92 -2.42 -2.66 9.16
N LEU A 93 -1.25 -2.21 9.62
CA LEU A 93 -0.30 -3.07 10.31
C LEU A 93 -0.87 -3.64 11.60
N ALA A 94 -1.66 -2.87 12.36
CA ALA A 94 -2.30 -3.39 13.58
C ALA A 94 -3.37 -4.45 13.29
N VAL A 95 -4.01 -4.39 12.11
CA VAL A 95 -4.97 -5.41 11.66
C VAL A 95 -4.25 -6.67 11.17
N VAL A 96 -3.13 -6.52 10.44
CA VAL A 96 -2.40 -7.65 9.86
C VAL A 96 -1.46 -8.33 10.85
N ILE A 97 -0.89 -7.58 11.80
CA ILE A 97 0.08 -8.04 12.80
C ILE A 97 -0.49 -7.78 14.20
N PRO A 98 -1.18 -8.75 14.82
CA PRO A 98 -1.83 -8.57 16.12
C PRO A 98 -0.87 -8.09 17.22
N GLU A 99 0.41 -8.49 17.16
CA GLU A 99 1.45 -8.08 18.10
C GLU A 99 1.75 -6.58 18.01
N PHE A 100 1.50 -5.95 16.86
CA PHE A 100 1.64 -4.50 16.67
C PHE A 100 0.46 -3.71 17.26
N ALA A 101 -0.71 -4.32 17.40
CA ALA A 101 -1.93 -3.64 17.83
C ALA A 101 -1.83 -3.13 19.27
N LEU A 102 -1.29 -3.94 20.20
CA LEU A 102 -1.21 -3.58 21.62
C LEU A 102 -0.27 -2.38 21.87
N PRO A 103 0.99 -2.38 21.38
CA PRO A 103 1.86 -1.20 21.47
C PRO A 103 1.25 0.04 20.83
N LEU A 104 0.59 -0.10 19.68
CA LEU A 104 -0.05 1.03 19.00
C LEU A 104 -1.16 1.66 19.87
N GLN A 105 -2.03 0.83 20.45
CA GLN A 105 -3.08 1.31 21.36
C GLN A 105 -2.51 2.02 22.58
N GLN A 106 -1.43 1.48 23.18
CA GLN A 106 -0.78 2.11 24.33
C GLN A 106 -0.23 3.50 23.99
N ILE A 107 0.41 3.65 22.82
CA ILE A 107 0.95 4.93 22.36
C ILE A 107 -0.15 5.94 22.10
N ILE A 108 -1.24 5.53 21.42
CA ILE A 108 -2.40 6.39 21.16
C ILE A 108 -3.03 6.86 22.48
N ASN A 109 -3.19 5.96 23.45
CA ASN A 109 -3.77 6.29 24.76
C ASN A 109 -2.84 7.18 25.61
N SER A 110 -1.53 7.05 25.46
CA SER A 110 -0.53 7.82 26.23
C SER A 110 -0.27 9.21 25.65
N ASN A 111 -0.45 9.40 24.33
CA ASN A 111 -0.19 10.66 23.65
C ASN A 111 -1.49 11.30 23.11
N ARG A 112 -2.13 12.14 23.94
CA ARG A 112 -3.32 12.93 23.57
C ARG A 112 -3.15 13.81 22.32
N LEU A 113 -1.92 14.13 21.92
CA LEU A 113 -1.64 14.90 20.70
C LEU A 113 -1.83 14.07 19.42
N ILE A 114 -1.66 12.74 19.48
CA ILE A 114 -1.87 11.83 18.35
C ILE A 114 -3.37 11.55 18.17
N ALA A 115 -4.12 11.46 19.28
CA ALA A 115 -5.57 11.25 19.27
C ALA A 115 -6.35 12.40 18.58
N ASN A 116 -5.80 13.61 18.54
CA ASN A 116 -6.43 14.76 17.87
C ASN A 116 -6.16 14.82 16.35
N HIS A 117 -5.24 13.99 15.82
CA HIS A 117 -4.90 13.92 14.38
C HIS A 117 -5.26 12.56 13.73
N SER A 118 -5.86 11.63 14.48
CA SER A 118 -6.23 10.28 14.01
C SER A 118 -7.37 9.77 14.91
N ILE A 119 -8.63 9.66 14.45
CA ILE A 119 -9.25 8.64 13.58
C ILE A 119 -10.41 9.28 12.78
#